data_AF-A0A1G7KQL7-F1
#
_entry.id   AF-A0A1G7KQL7-F1
#
_cell.length_a   1.000
_cell.length_b   1.000
_cell.length_c   1.000
_cell.angle_alpha   90.00
_cell.angle_beta   90.00
_cell.angle_gamma   90.00
#
_symmetry.space_group_name_H-M   'P 1'
#
loop_
_entity.id
_entity.type
_entity.pdbx_description
1 polymer ?
#
loop_
_entity_poly.entity_id
_entity_poly.type
_entity_poly.pdbx_seq_one_letter_code
_entity_poly.pdbx_strand_id
1 'polypeptide(L)'
;MIIKMTHKNIRDLNTPNESFNVIGRIIPKYENDTWTYTEEIFSEQYIKQYDHVEIDISYIDEKSKAVFLYYNDDNCIGRIMLSSHWNGYAFIEDIAVVQNWRHKGIGRAADFMLTTIL
;
A
#
# COMPACT_ATOMS: atom_id res chain seq x y z
N MET A 1 -6.74 12.27 8.39
CA MET A 1 -8.04 11.57 8.50
C MET A 1 -8.08 10.45 7.48
N ILE A 2 -8.64 9.29 7.81
CA ILE A 2 -8.82 8.19 6.86
C ILE A 2 -10.27 8.19 6.36
N ILE A 3 -10.46 8.11 5.05
CA ILE A 3 -11.75 8.23 4.40
C ILE A 3 -11.93 7.08 3.40
N LYS A 4 -13.05 6.36 3.45
CA LYS A 4 -13.38 5.35 2.44
C LYS A 4 -13.56 6.05 1.08
N MET A 5 -13.00 5.46 0.03
CA MET A 5 -13.15 5.97 -1.32
C MET A 5 -14.62 5.86 -1.79
N THR A 6 -15.05 6.87 -2.51
CA THR A 6 -16.37 7.03 -3.13
C THR A 6 -16.18 7.73 -4.48
N HIS A 7 -17.26 7.90 -5.26
CA HIS A 7 -17.19 8.67 -6.50
C HIS A 7 -16.68 10.11 -6.33
N LYS A 8 -16.79 10.70 -5.14
CA LYS A 8 -16.36 12.08 -4.89
C LYS A 8 -14.83 12.24 -4.80
N ASN A 9 -14.13 11.22 -4.31
CA ASN A 9 -12.70 11.27 -4.03
C ASN A 9 -11.88 10.20 -4.78
N ILE A 10 -12.49 9.42 -5.67
CA ILE A 10 -11.80 8.43 -6.51
C ILE A 10 -10.65 9.03 -7.34
N ARG A 11 -10.74 10.31 -7.71
CA ARG A 11 -9.68 11.02 -8.44
C ARG A 11 -8.35 11.08 -7.67
N ASP A 12 -8.38 10.95 -6.35
CA ASP A 12 -7.21 11.02 -5.48
C ASP A 12 -6.51 9.65 -5.30
N LEU A 13 -7.04 8.58 -5.92
CA LEU A 13 -6.55 7.21 -5.79
C LEU A 13 -5.05 7.08 -6.09
N ASN A 14 -4.60 7.75 -7.13
CA ASN A 14 -3.23 7.62 -7.64
C ASN A 14 -2.28 8.69 -7.11
N THR A 15 -2.78 9.67 -6.34
CA THR A 15 -1.99 10.76 -5.75
C THR A 15 -0.83 10.25 -4.88
N PRO A 16 -0.97 9.20 -4.05
CA PRO A 16 0.12 8.74 -3.19
C PRO A 16 1.19 7.89 -3.90
N ASN A 17 1.02 7.59 -5.20
CA ASN A 17 1.92 6.69 -5.95
C ASN A 17 3.17 7.43 -6.44
N GLU A 18 4.06 7.75 -5.51
CA GLU A 18 5.35 8.38 -5.79
C GLU A 18 6.48 7.37 -5.89
N SER A 19 7.49 7.70 -6.69
CA SER A 19 8.66 6.86 -6.88
C SER A 19 9.50 6.66 -5.61
N PHE A 20 10.42 5.71 -5.65
CA PHE A 20 11.39 5.45 -4.60
C PHE A 20 12.70 4.92 -5.18
N ASN A 21 13.77 5.11 -4.42
CA ASN A 21 15.09 4.61 -4.80
C ASN A 21 15.23 3.14 -4.42
N VAL A 22 15.67 2.31 -5.37
CA VAL A 22 16.03 0.91 -5.14
C VAL A 22 17.55 0.84 -5.02
N ILE A 23 18.01 0.60 -3.78
CA ILE A 23 19.44 0.60 -3.45
C ILE A 23 20.08 -0.79 -3.52
N GLY A 24 19.28 -1.83 -3.62
CA GLY A 24 19.74 -3.22 -3.48
C GLY A 24 18.59 -4.19 -3.39
N ARG A 25 18.90 -5.42 -2.96
CA ARG A 25 17.93 -6.48 -2.72
C ARG A 25 18.32 -7.34 -1.52
N ILE A 26 17.31 -7.98 -0.95
CA ILE A 26 17.48 -9.05 0.04
C ILE A 26 17.46 -10.39 -0.71
N ILE A 27 18.39 -11.27 -0.37
CA ILE A 27 18.47 -12.65 -0.86
C ILE A 27 18.08 -13.57 0.30
N PRO A 28 16.81 -14.00 0.39
CA PRO A 28 16.37 -14.87 1.45
C PRO A 28 16.87 -16.29 1.23
N LYS A 29 17.22 -16.99 2.31
CA LYS A 29 17.59 -18.40 2.32
C LYS A 29 16.86 -19.12 3.46
N TYR A 30 16.13 -20.17 3.12
CA TYR A 30 15.51 -21.07 4.09
C TYR A 30 16.28 -22.39 4.13
N GLU A 31 16.87 -22.72 5.28
CA GLU A 31 17.63 -23.96 5.48
C GLU A 31 17.54 -24.38 6.95
N ASN A 32 17.41 -25.68 7.21
CA ASN A 32 17.32 -26.24 8.57
C ASN A 32 16.26 -25.54 9.43
N ASP A 33 15.06 -25.37 8.86
CA ASP A 33 13.92 -24.68 9.48
C ASP A 33 14.19 -23.24 9.96
N THR A 34 15.22 -22.61 9.40
CA THR A 34 15.65 -21.26 9.75
C THR A 34 15.64 -20.37 8.52
N TRP A 35 14.94 -19.24 8.62
CA TRP A 35 15.06 -18.15 7.65
C TRP A 35 16.31 -17.34 7.95
N THR A 36 17.14 -17.19 6.94
CA THR A 36 18.29 -16.27 6.93
C THR A 36 18.19 -15.38 5.70
N TYR A 37 18.96 -14.30 5.67
CA TYR A 37 19.03 -13.44 4.51
C TYR A 37 20.41 -12.81 4.38
N THR A 38 20.78 -12.51 3.14
CA THR A 38 21.91 -11.62 2.85
C THR A 38 21.41 -10.40 2.08
N GLU A 39 22.16 -9.30 2.17
CA GLU A 39 21.86 -8.07 1.45
C GLU A 39 22.88 -7.88 0.34
N GLU A 40 22.40 -7.44 -0.83
CA GLU A 40 23.23 -7.03 -1.95
C GLU A 40 22.91 -5.57 -2.27
N ILE A 41 23.90 -4.69 -2.10
CA ILE A 41 23.81 -3.29 -2.49
C ILE A 41 24.20 -3.18 -3.96
N PHE A 42 23.36 -2.54 -4.77
CA PHE A 42 23.64 -2.38 -6.20
C PHE A 42 24.72 -1.34 -6.45
N SER A 43 25.59 -1.61 -7.43
CA SER A 43 26.58 -0.64 -7.90
C SER A 43 25.94 0.58 -8.55
N GLU A 44 24.78 0.38 -9.20
CA GLU A 44 23.96 1.43 -9.78
C GLU A 44 22.55 1.34 -9.19
N GLN A 45 22.16 2.38 -8.48
CA GLN A 45 20.82 2.51 -7.90
C GLN A 45 19.87 3.07 -8.95
N TYR A 46 18.60 2.69 -8.88
CA TYR A 46 17.60 3.15 -9.83
C TYR A 46 16.32 3.58 -9.14
N ILE A 47 15.61 4.48 -9.80
CA ILE A 47 14.30 4.95 -9.35
C ILE A 47 13.24 3.99 -9.87
N LYS A 48 12.40 3.49 -8.98
CA LYS A 48 11.22 2.69 -9.31
C LYS A 48 9.96 3.48 -9.00
N GLN A 49 8.98 3.39 -9.88
CA GLN A 49 7.61 3.83 -9.65
C GLN A 49 6.70 2.70 -10.12
N TYR A 50 5.65 2.41 -9.36
CA TYR A 50 4.63 1.46 -9.78
C TYR A 50 3.68 2.14 -10.77
N ASP A 51 3.09 1.36 -11.67
CA ASP A 51 2.07 1.89 -12.57
C ASP A 51 0.86 2.41 -11.78
N HIS A 52 0.13 3.34 -12.39
CA HIS A 52 -1.13 3.79 -11.82
C HIS A 52 -2.13 2.63 -11.77
N VAL A 53 -2.87 2.57 -10.67
CA VAL A 53 -3.91 1.57 -10.53
C VAL A 53 -5.14 2.05 -11.28
N GLU A 54 -5.61 1.21 -12.20
CA GLU A 54 -6.93 1.32 -12.80
C GLU A 54 -7.90 0.45 -12.01
N ILE A 55 -8.99 1.05 -11.52
CA ILE A 55 -10.02 0.35 -10.76
C ILE A 55 -11.37 0.48 -11.45
N ASP A 56 -12.20 -0.53 -11.29
CA ASP A 56 -13.61 -0.45 -11.64
C ASP A 56 -14.46 -0.01 -10.42
N ILE A 57 -15.74 0.27 -10.67
CA ILE A 57 -16.68 0.80 -9.67
C ILE A 57 -16.98 -0.17 -8.52
N SER A 58 -16.66 -1.47 -8.65
CA SER A 58 -16.87 -2.47 -7.60
C SER A 58 -16.17 -2.13 -6.28
N TYR A 59 -15.08 -1.36 -6.31
CA TYR A 59 -14.40 -0.88 -5.10
C TYR A 59 -15.21 0.14 -4.28
N ILE A 60 -16.27 0.68 -4.85
CA ILE A 60 -17.23 1.57 -4.20
C ILE A 60 -18.49 0.79 -3.82
N ASP A 61 -19.00 -0.02 -4.75
CA ASP A 61 -20.33 -0.63 -4.66
C ASP A 61 -20.36 -1.99 -3.94
N GLU A 62 -19.28 -2.78 -4.05
CA GLU A 62 -19.21 -4.09 -3.42
C GLU A 62 -18.71 -4.00 -1.98
N LYS A 63 -19.32 -4.78 -1.09
CA LYS A 63 -18.87 -4.87 0.31
C LYS A 63 -17.56 -5.65 0.48
N SER A 64 -17.25 -6.54 -0.46
CA SER A 64 -16.06 -7.39 -0.46
C SER A 64 -14.81 -6.64 -0.88
N LYS A 65 -14.91 -5.40 -1.35
CA LYS A 65 -13.77 -4.58 -1.79
C LYS A 65 -13.85 -3.21 -1.14
N ALA A 66 -12.69 -2.61 -0.88
CA ALA A 66 -12.62 -1.25 -0.37
C ALA A 66 -11.28 -0.61 -0.70
N VAL A 67 -11.32 0.70 -0.96
CA VAL A 67 -10.13 1.55 -0.90
C VAL A 67 -10.32 2.56 0.23
N PHE A 68 -9.29 2.74 1.04
CA PHE A 68 -9.23 3.79 2.04
C PHE A 68 -8.11 4.77 1.69
N LEU A 69 -8.43 6.06 1.73
CA LEU A 69 -7.52 7.16 1.43
C LEU A 69 -7.17 7.89 2.73
N TYR A 70 -5.88 8.18 2.92
CA TYR A 70 -5.38 8.91 4.07
C TYR A 70 -5.15 10.36 3.67
N TYR A 71 -5.83 11.28 4.34
CA TYR A 71 -5.70 12.72 4.12
C TYR A 71 -4.93 13.42 5.25
N ASN A 72 -4.05 14.33 4.89
CA ASN A 72 -3.60 15.41 5.76
C ASN A 72 -4.18 16.72 5.22
N ASP A 73 -5.14 17.28 5.95
CA ASP A 73 -6.04 18.33 5.46
C ASP A 73 -6.69 17.91 4.14
N ASP A 74 -6.54 18.67 3.06
CA ASP A 74 -7.09 18.36 1.75
C ASP A 74 -6.17 17.48 0.88
N ASN A 75 -4.98 17.11 1.38
CA ASN A 75 -4.00 16.36 0.61
C ASN A 75 -4.11 14.85 0.90
N CYS A 76 -4.39 14.06 -0.14
CA CYS A 76 -4.30 12.61 -0.07
C CYS A 76 -2.83 12.19 0.00
N ILE A 77 -2.40 11.68 1.16
CA ILE A 77 -1.00 11.31 1.46
C ILE A 77 -0.78 9.79 1.54
N GLY A 78 -1.84 8.99 1.43
CA GLY A 78 -1.73 7.54 1.43
C GLY A 78 -2.99 6.82 0.94
N ARG A 79 -2.84 5.56 0.57
CA ARG A 79 -3.94 4.66 0.21
C ARG A 79 -3.68 3.25 0.70
N ILE A 80 -4.76 2.50 0.90
CA ILE A 80 -4.74 1.03 1.01
C ILE A 80 -5.93 0.46 0.25
N MET A 81 -5.67 -0.57 -0.56
CA MET A 81 -6.66 -1.29 -1.36
C MET A 81 -6.83 -2.71 -0.83
N LEU A 82 -8.08 -3.09 -0.62
CA LEU A 82 -8.44 -4.32 0.07
C LEU A 82 -9.53 -5.08 -0.70
N SER A 83 -9.42 -6.41 -0.69
CA SER A 83 -10.51 -7.31 -1.07
C SER A 83 -10.65 -8.48 -0.11
N SER A 84 -11.83 -9.08 -0.07
CA SER A 84 -12.08 -10.34 0.62
C SER A 84 -11.47 -11.47 -0.19
N HIS A 85 -10.62 -12.27 0.43
CA HIS A 85 -9.96 -13.39 -0.21
C HIS A 85 -10.66 -14.72 0.12
N TRP A 86 -10.42 -15.76 -0.69
CA TRP A 86 -11.13 -17.05 -0.59
C TRP A 86 -10.94 -17.75 0.76
N ASN A 87 -9.87 -17.44 1.50
CA ASN A 87 -9.56 -18.01 2.81
C ASN A 87 -10.23 -17.27 3.98
N GLY A 88 -11.13 -16.31 3.70
CA GLY A 88 -11.87 -15.55 4.71
C GLY A 88 -11.11 -14.37 5.32
N TYR A 89 -9.92 -14.05 4.82
CA TYR A 89 -9.12 -12.90 5.27
C TYR A 89 -9.19 -11.76 4.25
N ALA A 90 -8.94 -10.53 4.72
CA ALA A 90 -8.69 -9.40 3.83
C ALA A 90 -7.33 -9.57 3.15
N PHE A 91 -7.29 -9.33 1.84
CA PHE A 91 -6.08 -9.28 1.04
C PHE A 91 -5.75 -7.82 0.75
N ILE A 92 -4.51 -7.43 1.06
CA ILE A 92 -3.98 -6.12 0.70
C ILE A 92 -3.51 -6.20 -0.75
N GLU A 93 -4.26 -5.60 -1.65
CA GLU A 93 -3.92 -5.55 -3.08
C GLU A 93 -2.82 -4.53 -3.35
N ASP A 94 -2.90 -3.37 -2.69
CA ASP A 94 -1.94 -2.29 -2.86
C ASP A 94 -1.90 -1.38 -1.62
N ILE A 95 -0.73 -0.78 -1.36
CA ILE A 95 -0.54 0.24 -0.34
C ILE A 95 0.49 1.26 -0.83
N ALA A 96 0.16 2.55 -0.71
CA ALA A 96 1.07 3.63 -1.10
C ALA A 96 1.01 4.79 -0.12
N VAL A 97 2.14 5.49 0.05
CA VAL A 97 2.30 6.67 0.90
C VAL A 97 3.23 7.65 0.18
N VAL A 98 2.83 8.94 0.15
CA VAL A 98 3.63 10.05 -0.37
C VAL A 98 5.01 10.07 0.31
N GLN A 99 6.08 10.30 -0.45
CA GLN A 99 7.47 10.18 -0.06
C GLN A 99 7.79 10.92 1.24
N ASN A 100 7.38 12.19 1.35
CA ASN A 100 7.63 13.03 2.53
C ASN A 100 6.82 12.63 3.78
N TRP A 101 5.91 11.66 3.64
CA TRP A 101 5.10 11.08 4.71
C TRP A 101 5.49 9.63 5.06
N ARG A 102 6.44 9.03 4.32
CA ARG A 102 7.02 7.73 4.67
C ARG A 102 7.78 7.81 6.01
N HIS A 103 7.88 6.68 6.71
CA HIS A 103 8.51 6.56 8.04
C HIS A 103 7.85 7.37 9.18
N LYS A 104 6.70 8.01 8.94
CA LYS A 104 5.92 8.73 9.98
C LYS A 104 4.78 7.92 10.58
N GLY A 105 4.81 6.60 10.42
CA GLY A 105 3.76 5.70 10.94
C GLY A 105 2.47 5.62 10.12
N ILE A 106 2.38 6.28 8.96
CA ILE A 106 1.19 6.24 8.08
C ILE A 106 0.89 4.81 7.60
N GLY A 107 1.91 4.06 7.17
CA GLY A 107 1.75 2.64 6.80
C GLY A 107 1.31 1.77 7.98
N ARG A 108 1.77 2.07 9.20
CA ARG A 108 1.34 1.37 10.41
C ARG A 108 -0.10 1.72 10.80
N ALA A 109 -0.55 2.95 10.56
CA ALA A 109 -1.94 3.33 10.76
C ALA A 109 -2.88 2.61 9.77
N ALA A 110 -2.41 2.36 8.54
CA ALA A 110 -3.14 1.54 7.56
C ALA A 110 -3.22 0.06 8.01
N ASP A 111 -2.16 -0.48 8.63
CA ASP A 111 -2.15 -1.82 9.22
C ASP A 111 -3.09 -1.93 10.45
N PHE A 112 -3.11 -0.94 11.34
CA PHE A 112 -4.07 -0.85 12.46
C PHE A 112 -5.54 -0.80 12.01
N MET A 113 -5.83 -0.36 10.79
CA MET A 113 -7.20 -0.38 10.26
C MET A 113 -7.71 -1.80 9.99
N LEU A 114 -6.82 -2.74 9.64
CA LEU A 114 -7.21 -4.14 9.39
C LEU A 114 -7.68 -4.85 10.67
N THR A 115 -7.21 -4.40 11.83
CA THR A 115 -7.62 -4.93 13.15
C THR A 115 -8.88 -4.27 13.72
N THR A 116 -9.35 -3.16 13.12
CA THR A 116 -10.51 -2.41 13.64
C THR A 116 -11.75 -2.53 12.73
N ILE A 117 -11.57 -2.89 11.46
CA ILE A 117 -12.64 -2.93 10.44
C ILE A 117 -13.09 -4.38 10.12
N LEU A 118 -12.31 -5.39 10.51
CA LEU A 118 -12.69 -6.83 10.50
C LEU A 118 -13.14 -7.27 11.89
#